data_AF-A0A7C0WV09-F1
#
_entry.id   AF-A0A7C0WV09-F1
#
_cell.length_a   1.000
_cell.length_b   1.000
_cell.length_c   1.000
_cell.angle_alpha   90.00
_cell.angle_beta   90.00
_cell.angle_gamma   90.00
#
_symmetry.space_group_name_H-M   'P 1'
#
loop_
_entity.id
_entity.type
_entity.pdbx_description
1 polymer ?
#
loop_
_entity_poly.entity_id
_entity_poly.type
_entity_poly.pdbx_seq_one_letter_code
_entity_poly.pdbx_strand_id
1 'polypeptide(L)'
;IIARHMHRDFGFPMERIKIIPRGVNLREYRFVSPQDRDWRHPIIATIGRLSPTKGQDIFLRAFREVLKIKPFARAWIIGSPSSGKEDYLSELELIVKRYGLENAVEFLGHRYDIADLLAKINILVQASRIPESFGRSIIEAQARGVYTVATDLGGFREVIHNGRTGFLFPAEDEKALGRTLASILKNPSGYEEIAIRARRQVEEKFDQEKIHTQIVNVYREVGETLSILFVKLTALGDAVLSIPSIRAIKKRFPKSRVYLLTSDKVAVIFKNCPYIDGLLIYPLKFKYLYIPKFVRKIKQLAPEISFDLQNNKLSRILTFFSGIYQRYGFVKGKLDFVVNKKVNLPKFPLPPVDQQLLLLSKMGIRNVNKDLELWVEEEDLKRAEEFLNAYWVSRKQKLVGINISCSEKWKSKQWPPEKIIQFIDRIAKLSLRVIIFGTPEHLPLSIKIVKTCSAKPINAVGKTDLGLLLGLISKCAVLITTDSAPLHIAAGLKIPVLALFGPTDPRRHLPPGEDVYFIWKRKTCSPCYKYQCHKKKSCMEEIGVEEVEEKVLEILKFHTH
;
A
#
# COMPACT_ATOMS: atom_id res chain seq x y z
N ILE A 1 16.14 8.02 23.64
CA ILE A 1 15.38 7.40 24.75
C ILE A 1 13.97 6.98 24.32
N ILE A 2 13.25 7.84 23.58
CA ILE A 2 11.85 7.62 23.16
C ILE A 2 11.63 6.34 22.35
N ALA A 3 12.49 5.99 21.39
CA ALA A 3 12.30 4.76 20.59
C ALA A 3 12.34 3.48 21.45
N ARG A 4 13.18 3.43 22.48
CA ARG A 4 13.22 2.31 23.42
C ARG A 4 11.92 2.21 24.22
N HIS A 5 11.34 3.33 24.60
CA HIS A 5 10.03 3.38 25.27
C HIS A 5 8.90 2.90 24.34
N MET A 6 8.89 3.33 23.08
CA MET A 6 7.95 2.85 22.06
C MET A 6 8.07 1.34 21.80
N HIS A 7 9.28 0.81 21.76
CA HIS A 7 9.50 -0.62 21.57
C HIS A 7 9.08 -1.44 22.79
N ARG A 8 9.57 -1.09 23.98
CA ARG A 8 9.37 -1.86 25.21
C ARG A 8 7.94 -1.79 25.72
N ASP A 9 7.36 -0.59 25.75
CA ASP A 9 6.10 -0.36 26.47
C ASP A 9 4.87 -0.43 25.54
N PHE A 10 5.07 -0.32 24.22
CA PHE A 10 3.99 -0.39 23.22
C PHE A 10 4.18 -1.50 22.16
N GLY A 11 5.30 -2.24 22.19
CA GLY A 11 5.51 -3.41 21.33
C GLY A 11 5.80 -3.09 19.85
N PHE A 12 6.18 -1.85 19.51
CA PHE A 12 6.51 -1.50 18.13
C PHE A 12 7.86 -2.08 17.69
N PRO A 13 7.98 -2.72 16.51
CA PRO A 13 9.25 -3.21 15.99
C PRO A 13 10.23 -2.04 15.75
N MET A 14 11.51 -2.22 16.12
CA MET A 14 12.51 -1.15 16.00
C MET A 14 12.72 -0.72 14.54
N GLU A 15 12.62 -1.63 13.58
CA GLU A 15 12.74 -1.31 12.16
C GLU A 15 11.61 -0.41 11.62
N ARG A 16 10.51 -0.23 12.38
CA ARG A 16 9.38 0.64 12.02
C ARG A 16 9.41 1.99 12.73
N ILE A 17 10.43 2.26 13.55
CA ILE A 17 10.52 3.49 14.34
C ILE A 17 11.59 4.40 13.74
N LYS A 18 11.18 5.59 13.28
CA LYS A 18 12.07 6.64 12.80
C LYS A 18 12.10 7.77 13.83
N ILE A 19 13.27 8.07 14.40
CA ILE A 19 13.43 9.17 15.36
C ILE A 19 13.82 10.43 14.58
N ILE A 20 13.01 11.48 14.69
CA ILE A 20 13.31 12.79 14.15
C ILE A 20 13.27 13.79 15.32
N PRO A 21 14.38 14.47 15.65
CA PRO A 21 14.42 15.43 16.74
C PRO A 21 13.64 16.71 16.39
N ARG A 22 13.45 17.61 17.37
CA ARG A 22 12.90 18.95 17.09
C ARG A 22 13.98 19.83 16.46
N GLY A 23 13.57 20.67 15.51
CA GLY A 23 14.46 21.62 14.84
C GLY A 23 14.40 23.04 15.45
N VAL A 24 15.42 23.85 15.14
CA VAL A 24 15.56 25.26 15.50
C VAL A 24 15.68 26.09 14.23
N ASN A 25 14.99 27.23 14.20
CA ASN A 25 15.08 28.20 13.12
C ASN A 25 16.38 29.01 13.23
N LEU A 26 17.41 28.61 12.49
CA LEU A 26 18.73 29.28 12.54
C LEU A 26 18.71 30.74 12.08
N ARG A 27 17.68 31.16 11.31
CA ARG A 27 17.53 32.55 10.86
C ARG A 27 17.03 33.47 11.97
N GLU A 28 16.19 32.93 12.86
CA GLU A 28 15.65 33.59 14.04
C GLU A 28 16.69 33.61 15.18
N TYR A 29 17.29 32.45 15.47
CA TYR A 29 18.32 32.30 16.49
C TYR A 29 19.72 32.48 15.88
N ARG A 30 20.04 33.70 15.43
CA ARG A 30 21.36 34.02 14.86
C ARG A 30 22.45 33.86 15.92
N PHE A 31 23.61 33.34 15.57
CA PHE A 31 24.68 33.20 16.56
C PHE A 31 25.19 34.59 17.02
N VAL A 32 25.43 34.73 18.33
CA VAL A 32 26.15 35.86 18.94
C VAL A 32 27.28 35.25 19.73
N SER A 33 28.53 35.73 19.54
CA SER A 33 29.64 35.18 20.32
C SER A 33 29.35 35.40 21.81
N PRO A 34 29.58 34.39 22.67
CA PRO A 34 29.54 34.58 24.11
C PRO A 34 30.42 35.73 24.59
N GLN A 35 31.51 36.05 23.89
CA GLN A 35 32.42 37.14 24.26
C GLN A 35 31.79 38.53 24.11
N ASP A 36 30.88 38.69 23.14
CA ASP A 36 30.22 39.98 22.84
C ASP A 36 29.10 40.32 23.83
N ARG A 37 28.81 39.42 24.79
CA ARG A 37 27.74 39.60 25.78
C ARG A 37 28.21 40.40 26.99
N ASP A 38 27.27 41.06 27.68
CA ASP A 38 27.60 41.78 28.92
C ASP A 38 27.90 40.78 30.07
N TRP A 39 29.17 40.70 30.47
CA TRP A 39 29.64 39.91 31.61
C TRP A 39 29.85 40.74 32.89
N ARG A 40 29.61 42.05 32.83
CA ARG A 40 29.54 42.92 34.01
C ARG A 40 28.21 42.72 34.72
N HIS A 41 27.11 42.58 33.98
CA HIS A 41 25.76 42.30 34.49
C HIS A 41 25.18 41.02 33.87
N PRO A 42 25.78 39.84 34.13
CA PRO A 42 25.40 38.62 33.44
C PRO A 42 23.98 38.18 33.81
N ILE A 43 23.20 37.78 32.80
CA ILE A 43 21.85 37.25 32.95
C ILE A 43 21.90 35.74 32.86
N ILE A 44 21.39 35.06 33.89
CA ILE A 44 21.26 33.61 33.95
C ILE A 44 19.78 33.28 33.98
N ALA A 45 19.32 32.43 33.07
CA ALA A 45 17.89 32.21 32.91
C ALA A 45 17.51 30.73 33.01
N THR A 46 16.25 30.50 33.35
CA THR A 46 15.54 29.24 33.09
C THR A 46 14.33 29.53 32.21
N ILE A 47 14.08 28.68 31.22
CA ILE A 47 12.98 28.83 30.26
C ILE A 47 12.12 27.57 30.30
N GLY A 48 10.85 27.72 30.64
CA GLY A 48 9.89 26.63 30.56
C GLY A 48 8.74 26.78 31.55
N ARG A 49 7.82 25.82 31.50
CA ARG A 49 6.68 25.76 32.42
C ARG A 49 7.14 25.78 33.88
N LEU A 50 6.51 26.60 34.71
CA LEU A 50 6.76 26.60 36.15
C LEU A 50 6.07 25.39 36.76
N SER A 51 6.86 24.42 37.22
CA SER A 51 6.35 23.22 37.87
C SER A 51 7.46 22.55 38.67
N PRO A 52 7.14 21.84 39.78
CA PRO A 52 8.15 21.19 40.63
C PRO A 52 9.12 20.29 39.87
N THR A 53 8.66 19.63 38.79
CA THR A 53 9.49 18.73 37.98
C THR A 53 10.58 19.43 37.17
N LYS A 54 10.48 20.75 36.97
CA LYS A 54 11.44 21.55 36.18
C LYS A 54 12.57 22.14 37.03
N GLY A 55 12.44 22.10 38.36
CA GLY A 55 13.51 22.41 39.30
C GLY A 55 13.93 23.88 39.33
N GLN A 56 13.02 24.82 39.08
CA GLN A 56 13.32 26.25 39.21
C GLN A 56 13.83 26.61 40.62
N ASP A 57 13.34 25.94 41.65
CA ASP A 57 13.80 26.10 43.03
C ASP A 57 15.27 25.67 43.24
N ILE A 58 15.73 24.62 42.55
CA ILE A 58 17.15 24.19 42.56
C ILE A 58 18.01 25.29 41.94
N PHE A 59 17.55 25.86 40.82
CA PHE A 59 18.22 26.98 40.18
C PHE A 59 18.32 28.20 41.11
N LEU A 60 17.22 28.59 41.76
CA LEU A 60 17.22 29.71 42.71
C LEU A 60 18.16 29.49 43.90
N ARG A 61 18.17 28.28 44.47
CA ARG A 61 19.09 27.93 45.58
C ARG A 61 20.57 28.00 45.14
N ALA A 62 20.88 27.50 43.95
CA ALA A 62 22.23 27.60 43.38
C ALA A 62 22.63 29.05 43.04
N PHE A 63 21.67 29.89 42.61
CA PHE A 63 21.92 31.28 42.24
C PHE A 63 22.39 32.15 43.42
N ARG A 64 22.07 31.78 44.66
CA ARG A 64 22.64 32.45 45.85
C ARG A 64 24.17 32.41 45.87
N GLU A 65 24.77 31.29 45.46
CA GLU A 65 26.23 31.16 45.39
C GLU A 65 26.82 31.95 44.22
N VAL A 66 26.04 32.18 43.16
CA VAL A 66 26.43 33.04 42.04
C VAL A 66 26.61 34.49 42.48
N LEU A 67 25.69 35.03 43.28
CA LEU A 67 25.76 36.42 43.76
C LEU A 67 26.99 36.71 44.64
N LYS A 68 27.54 35.69 45.32
CA LYS A 68 28.80 35.83 46.07
C LYS A 68 30.00 36.12 45.16
N ILE A 69 29.94 35.71 43.89
CA ILE A 69 31.02 35.83 42.91
C ILE A 69 30.76 36.99 41.95
N LYS A 70 29.50 37.17 41.54
CA LYS A 70 29.04 38.25 40.65
C LYS A 70 27.81 38.93 41.28
N PRO A 71 28.03 39.96 42.14
CA PRO A 71 26.94 40.64 42.86
C PRO A 71 25.90 41.30 41.96
N PHE A 72 26.28 41.66 40.74
CA PHE A 72 25.41 42.30 39.74
C PHE A 72 24.75 41.32 38.76
N ALA A 73 24.87 40.01 38.99
CA ALA A 73 24.19 39.01 38.16
C ALA A 73 22.66 39.10 38.32
N ARG A 74 21.92 38.81 37.25
CA ARG A 74 20.46 38.73 37.23
C ARG A 74 20.00 37.31 36.95
N ALA A 75 18.92 36.88 37.59
CA ALA A 75 18.25 35.63 37.33
C ALA A 75 16.91 35.89 36.64
N TRP A 76 16.70 35.31 35.47
CA TRP A 76 15.42 35.39 34.74
C TRP A 76 14.67 34.07 34.79
N ILE A 77 13.46 34.10 35.36
CA ILE A 77 12.53 32.97 35.35
C ILE A 77 11.50 33.21 34.25
N ILE A 78 11.65 32.52 33.12
CA ILE A 78 10.84 32.71 31.92
C ILE A 78 9.86 31.55 31.78
N GLY A 79 8.57 31.85 31.89
CA GLY A 79 7.48 30.91 31.80
C GLY A 79 6.40 31.18 32.85
N SER A 80 5.31 30.44 32.75
CA SER A 80 4.16 30.53 33.66
C SER A 80 3.80 29.16 34.23
N PRO A 81 3.12 29.11 35.40
CA PRO A 81 2.50 27.88 35.86
C PRO A 81 1.43 27.43 34.86
N SER A 82 1.08 26.14 34.90
CA SER A 82 -0.13 25.68 34.21
C SER A 82 -1.36 26.11 34.98
N SER A 83 -2.47 26.33 34.28
CA SER A 83 -3.75 26.64 34.89
C SER A 83 -4.09 25.63 36.00
N GLY A 84 -4.42 26.13 37.19
CA GLY A 84 -4.70 25.31 38.39
C GLY A 84 -3.46 24.82 39.13
N LYS A 85 -2.28 25.38 38.86
CA LYS A 85 -1.00 25.09 39.56
C LYS A 85 -0.25 26.36 39.94
N GLU A 86 -0.98 27.44 40.20
CA GLU A 86 -0.44 28.76 40.52
C GLU A 86 0.34 28.77 41.84
N ASP A 87 0.01 27.88 42.78
CA ASP A 87 0.69 27.75 44.08
C ASP A 87 2.21 27.60 43.97
N TYR A 88 2.70 26.93 42.92
CA TYR A 88 4.13 26.74 42.72
C TYR A 88 4.87 28.05 42.40
N LEU A 89 4.21 29.03 41.75
CA LEU A 89 4.81 30.35 41.57
C LEU A 89 5.00 31.04 42.92
N SER A 90 3.97 30.99 43.78
CA SER A 90 4.03 31.52 45.14
C SER A 90 5.14 30.87 45.97
N GLU A 91 5.35 29.56 45.83
CA GLU A 91 6.48 28.86 46.47
C GLU A 91 7.84 29.39 46.00
N LEU A 92 8.00 29.64 44.69
CA LEU A 92 9.24 30.21 44.14
C LEU A 92 9.47 31.64 44.64
N GLU A 93 8.43 32.47 44.70
CA GLU A 93 8.49 33.83 45.25
C GLU A 93 8.88 33.83 46.73
N LEU A 94 8.36 32.89 47.53
CA LEU A 94 8.76 32.69 48.91
C LEU A 94 10.23 32.29 49.05
N ILE A 95 10.75 31.47 48.12
CA ILE A 95 12.18 31.11 48.06
C ILE A 95 13.02 32.34 47.77
N VAL A 96 12.63 33.17 46.79
CA VAL A 96 13.31 34.42 46.45
C VAL A 96 13.38 35.34 47.67
N LYS A 97 12.25 35.54 48.37
CA LYS A 97 12.16 36.36 49.59
C LYS A 97 13.00 35.81 50.73
N ARG A 98 12.93 34.50 50.98
CA ARG A 98 13.68 33.83 52.06
C ARG A 98 15.20 33.99 51.90
N TYR A 99 15.68 34.02 50.65
CA TYR A 99 17.10 34.13 50.35
C TYR A 99 17.58 35.55 50.03
N GLY A 100 16.72 36.58 50.15
CA GLY A 100 17.10 37.96 49.87
C GLY A 100 17.43 38.22 48.39
N LEU A 101 16.78 37.50 47.47
CA LEU A 101 17.07 37.53 46.03
C LEU A 101 16.14 38.47 45.24
N GLU A 102 15.28 39.24 45.91
CA GLU A 102 14.23 40.07 45.30
C GLU A 102 14.78 41.08 44.30
N ASN A 103 15.96 41.64 44.59
CA ASN A 103 16.61 42.62 43.73
C ASN A 103 17.39 42.00 42.57
N ALA A 104 17.49 40.67 42.49
CA ALA A 104 18.31 39.96 41.51
C ALA A 104 17.51 38.97 40.66
N VAL A 105 16.30 38.58 41.06
CA VAL A 105 15.45 37.61 40.35
C VAL A 105 14.24 38.31 39.75
N GLU A 106 14.00 38.06 38.46
CA GLU A 106 12.83 38.57 37.73
C GLU A 106 12.00 37.41 37.18
N PHE A 107 10.70 37.41 37.49
CA PHE A 107 9.72 36.51 36.86
C PHE A 107 9.12 37.21 35.64
N LEU A 108 9.43 36.71 34.44
CA LEU A 108 9.01 37.36 33.19
C LEU A 108 7.69 36.80 32.64
N GLY A 109 7.12 35.79 33.29
CA GLY A 109 5.89 35.13 32.86
C GLY A 109 6.03 34.44 31.50
N HIS A 110 4.91 34.18 30.84
CA HIS A 110 4.88 33.61 29.50
C HIS A 110 5.37 34.63 28.46
N ARG A 111 6.34 34.23 27.63
CA ARG A 111 6.98 35.08 26.61
C ARG A 111 6.93 34.44 25.23
N TYR A 112 6.80 35.26 24.20
CA TYR A 112 6.83 34.85 22.79
C TYR A 112 8.10 35.30 22.06
N ASP A 113 8.83 36.27 22.62
CA ASP A 113 10.06 36.88 22.13
C ASP A 113 11.33 36.15 22.62
N ILE A 114 11.30 34.82 22.63
CA ILE A 114 12.36 33.99 23.24
C ILE A 114 13.73 34.21 22.56
N ALA A 115 13.76 34.40 21.24
CA ALA A 115 15.00 34.67 20.50
C ALA A 115 15.68 35.98 20.94
N ASP A 116 14.87 37.02 21.25
CA ASP A 116 15.34 38.31 21.72
C ASP A 116 15.80 38.24 23.17
N LEU A 117 15.11 37.46 24.01
CA LEU A 117 15.55 37.21 25.39
C LEU A 117 16.87 36.42 25.40
N LEU A 118 17.00 35.36 24.60
CA LEU A 118 18.24 34.59 24.48
C LEU A 118 19.40 35.42 23.90
N ALA A 119 19.12 36.50 23.17
CA ALA A 119 20.14 37.45 22.74
C ALA A 119 20.81 38.17 23.92
N LYS A 120 20.12 38.30 25.06
CA LYS A 120 20.58 38.98 26.27
C LYS A 120 21.11 38.02 27.34
N ILE A 121 20.59 36.79 27.37
CA ILE A 121 20.96 35.77 28.38
C ILE A 121 22.39 35.25 28.16
N ASN A 122 23.22 35.21 29.20
CA ASN A 122 24.57 34.65 29.14
C ASN A 122 24.59 33.13 29.34
N ILE A 123 23.77 32.64 30.28
CA ILE A 123 23.71 31.22 30.64
C ILE A 123 22.24 30.77 30.76
N LEU A 124 21.87 29.70 30.07
CA LEU A 124 20.58 29.02 30.24
C LEU A 124 20.75 27.79 31.12
N VAL A 125 19.92 27.68 32.16
CA VAL A 125 19.87 26.56 33.11
C VAL A 125 18.57 25.77 32.92
N GLN A 126 18.69 24.44 32.88
CA GLN A 126 17.56 23.50 32.94
C GLN A 126 17.79 22.49 34.07
N ALA A 127 17.18 22.72 35.23
CA ALA A 127 17.40 21.94 36.45
C ALA A 127 16.34 20.83 36.67
N SER A 128 15.87 20.19 35.59
CA SER A 128 14.74 19.27 35.69
C SER A 128 15.04 18.05 36.57
N ARG A 129 14.05 17.65 37.39
CA ARG A 129 14.11 16.50 38.31
C ARG A 129 13.81 15.18 37.63
N ILE A 130 13.03 15.24 36.56
CA ILE A 130 12.60 14.07 35.78
C ILE A 130 13.24 14.11 34.39
N PRO A 131 13.39 12.94 33.72
CA PRO A 131 13.90 12.88 32.36
C PRO A 131 13.09 13.77 31.40
N GLU A 132 13.74 14.77 30.83
CA GLU A 132 13.16 15.61 29.78
C GLU A 132 13.00 14.81 28.48
N SER A 133 12.00 15.14 27.65
CA SER A 133 11.81 14.49 26.36
C SER A 133 12.91 14.82 25.33
N PHE A 134 13.40 16.07 25.31
CA PHE A 134 14.41 16.52 24.34
C PHE A 134 15.23 17.74 24.82
N GLY A 135 14.58 18.80 25.30
CA GLY A 135 15.28 20.03 25.73
C GLY A 135 15.37 21.09 24.63
N ARG A 136 14.22 21.51 24.08
CA ARG A 136 14.16 22.48 22.97
C ARG A 136 14.80 23.84 23.30
N SER A 137 14.61 24.34 24.52
CA SER A 137 15.21 25.60 24.98
C SER A 137 16.75 25.55 24.98
N ILE A 138 17.34 24.36 25.21
CA ILE A 138 18.81 24.17 25.17
C ILE A 138 19.32 24.37 23.74
N ILE A 139 18.73 23.73 22.73
CA ILE A 139 19.19 23.90 21.35
C ILE A 139 18.92 25.31 20.80
N GLU A 140 17.84 25.97 21.24
CA GLU A 140 17.57 27.39 20.93
C GLU A 140 18.65 28.30 21.54
N ALA A 141 19.05 28.04 22.80
CA ALA A 141 20.14 28.73 23.47
C ALA A 141 21.51 28.48 22.81
N GLN A 142 21.84 27.22 22.51
CA GLN A 142 23.06 26.84 21.79
C GLN A 142 23.12 27.51 20.40
N ALA A 143 21.99 27.58 19.69
CA ALA A 143 21.91 28.28 18.40
C ALA A 143 22.25 29.77 18.53
N ARG A 144 21.83 30.43 19.62
CA ARG A 144 22.10 31.84 19.90
C ARG A 144 23.48 32.09 20.53
N GLY A 145 24.27 31.05 20.82
CA GLY A 145 25.57 31.19 21.49
C GLY A 145 25.46 31.48 22.99
N VAL A 146 24.40 31.01 23.64
CA VAL A 146 24.22 31.06 25.10
C VAL A 146 24.84 29.80 25.71
N TYR A 147 25.58 29.93 26.82
CA TYR A 147 26.07 28.74 27.52
C TYR A 147 24.92 27.96 28.14
N THR A 148 24.90 26.65 27.95
CA THR A 148 23.82 25.80 28.45
C THR A 148 24.29 24.87 29.55
N VAL A 149 23.57 24.86 30.66
CA VAL A 149 23.78 23.98 31.81
C VAL A 149 22.48 23.23 32.09
N ALA A 150 22.51 21.90 32.11
CA ALA A 150 21.32 21.10 32.36
C ALA A 150 21.58 19.94 33.30
N THR A 151 20.53 19.42 33.94
CA THR A 151 20.64 18.17 34.69
C THR A 151 21.02 17.02 33.76
N ASP A 152 21.82 16.07 34.27
CA ASP A 152 22.25 14.88 33.54
C ASP A 152 21.13 13.84 33.44
N LEU A 153 20.02 14.21 32.80
CA LEU A 153 18.81 13.39 32.69
C LEU A 153 18.17 13.49 31.30
N GLY A 154 17.56 12.38 30.86
CA GLY A 154 16.68 12.36 29.70
C GLY A 154 17.30 12.89 28.42
N GLY A 155 16.52 13.68 27.68
CA GLY A 155 16.88 14.27 26.39
C GLY A 155 18.06 15.24 26.45
N PHE A 156 18.40 15.80 27.61
CA PHE A 156 19.58 16.66 27.73
C PHE A 156 20.88 15.91 27.40
N ARG A 157 20.95 14.61 27.67
CA ARG A 157 22.09 13.75 27.27
C ARG A 157 22.21 13.55 25.75
N GLU A 158 21.12 13.77 25.00
CA GLU A 158 21.10 13.66 23.54
C GLU A 158 21.53 14.99 22.88
N VAL A 159 21.49 16.10 23.62
CA VAL A 159 21.75 17.46 23.13
C VAL A 159 23.08 18.02 23.66
N ILE A 160 23.41 17.77 24.93
CA ILE A 160 24.62 18.29 25.57
C ILE A 160 25.64 17.15 25.73
N HIS A 161 26.81 17.35 25.15
CA HIS A 161 28.01 16.58 25.48
C HIS A 161 28.79 17.36 26.52
N ASN A 162 28.83 16.85 27.75
CA ASN A 162 29.41 17.55 28.89
C ASN A 162 30.84 18.03 28.61
N GLY A 163 31.10 19.33 28.85
CA GLY A 163 32.39 19.98 28.59
C GLY A 163 32.74 20.20 27.10
N ARG A 164 31.86 19.81 26.17
CA ARG A 164 32.08 19.96 24.72
C ARG A 164 31.06 20.85 24.03
N THR A 165 29.78 20.72 24.35
CA THR A 165 28.68 21.54 23.78
C THR A 165 27.80 22.20 24.86
N GLY A 166 28.19 22.04 26.13
CA GLY A 166 27.51 22.58 27.30
C GLY A 166 27.94 21.81 28.54
N PHE A 167 27.23 22.01 29.65
CA PHE A 167 27.55 21.37 30.92
C PHE A 167 26.37 20.56 31.45
N LEU A 168 26.68 19.38 31.96
CA LEU A 168 25.73 18.52 32.66
C LEU A 168 26.10 18.44 34.14
N PHE A 169 25.10 18.47 35.01
CA PHE A 169 25.28 18.32 36.46
C PHE A 169 24.32 17.26 37.03
N PRO A 170 24.65 16.60 38.16
CA PRO A 170 23.77 15.62 38.79
C PRO A 170 22.41 16.21 39.20
N ALA A 171 21.33 15.44 39.05
CA ALA A 171 20.00 15.86 39.48
C ALA A 171 19.94 16.10 41.00
N GLU A 172 19.10 17.04 41.44
CA GLU A 172 18.97 17.50 42.84
C GLU A 172 20.27 18.09 43.47
N ASP A 173 21.37 18.24 42.73
CA ASP A 173 22.63 18.76 43.26
C ASP A 173 22.81 20.27 42.96
N GLU A 174 22.19 21.10 43.80
CA GLU A 174 22.31 22.57 43.73
C GLU A 174 23.76 23.06 43.92
N LYS A 175 24.60 22.31 44.65
CA LYS A 175 26.02 22.67 44.87
C LYS A 175 26.84 22.41 43.60
N ALA A 176 26.57 21.33 42.87
CA ALA A 176 27.19 21.09 41.57
C ALA A 176 26.75 22.12 40.52
N LEU A 177 25.47 22.49 40.51
CA LEU A 177 24.97 23.57 39.66
C LEU A 177 25.69 24.89 39.98
N GLY A 178 25.74 25.29 41.25
CA GLY A 178 26.43 26.51 41.69
C GLY A 178 27.91 26.54 41.31
N ARG A 179 28.64 25.43 41.51
CA ARG A 179 30.05 25.30 41.09
C ARG A 179 30.23 25.44 39.58
N THR A 180 29.32 24.87 38.79
CA THR A 180 29.36 24.96 37.32
C THR A 180 29.13 26.40 36.85
N LEU A 181 28.09 27.07 37.38
CA LEU A 181 27.81 28.47 37.08
C LEU A 181 28.98 29.39 37.48
N ALA A 182 29.53 29.17 38.68
CA ALA A 182 30.71 29.89 39.17
C ALA A 182 31.92 29.75 38.24
N SER A 183 32.17 28.55 37.73
CA SER A 183 33.27 28.29 36.79
C SER A 183 33.13 29.10 35.51
N ILE A 184 31.93 29.11 34.92
CA ILE A 184 31.64 29.87 33.69
C ILE A 184 31.78 31.37 33.94
N LEU A 185 31.25 31.89 35.06
CA LEU A 185 31.28 33.32 35.37
C LEU A 185 32.69 33.86 35.69
N LYS A 186 33.58 33.02 36.23
CA LYS A 186 34.98 33.40 36.52
C LYS A 186 35.84 33.46 35.26
N ASN A 187 35.57 32.61 34.28
CA ASN A 187 36.32 32.58 33.02
C ASN A 187 35.39 32.42 31.81
N PRO A 188 34.59 33.44 31.44
CA PRO A 188 33.63 33.31 30.35
C PRO A 188 34.27 33.09 28.98
N SER A 189 35.44 33.69 28.72
CA SER A 189 36.17 33.52 27.46
C SER A 189 36.79 32.13 27.32
N GLY A 190 37.20 31.49 28.43
CA GLY A 190 37.75 30.14 28.44
C GLY A 190 36.81 29.04 27.93
N TYR A 191 35.53 29.36 27.72
CA TYR A 191 34.51 28.41 27.25
C TYR A 191 33.94 28.74 25.86
N GLU A 192 34.43 29.76 25.15
CA GLU A 192 33.82 30.18 23.88
C GLU A 192 33.72 29.04 22.86
N GLU A 193 34.78 28.25 22.76
CA GLU A 193 34.86 27.09 21.89
C GLU A 193 33.74 26.05 22.17
N ILE A 194 33.24 25.96 23.41
CA ILE A 194 32.09 25.10 23.74
C ILE A 194 30.82 25.63 23.06
N ALA A 195 30.59 26.95 23.05
CA ALA A 195 29.43 27.54 22.41
C ALA A 195 29.49 27.43 20.89
N ILE A 196 30.69 27.60 20.30
CA ILE A 196 30.92 27.40 18.86
C ILE A 196 30.62 25.95 18.45
N ARG A 197 31.13 24.97 19.21
CA ARG A 197 30.84 23.55 18.98
C ARG A 197 29.36 23.23 19.16
N ALA A 198 28.72 23.83 20.16
CA ALA A 198 27.29 23.69 20.37
C ALA A 198 26.49 24.23 19.18
N ARG A 199 26.83 25.41 18.68
CA ARG A 199 26.23 26.00 17.48
C ARG A 199 26.38 25.08 16.28
N ARG A 200 27.60 24.62 15.99
CA ARG A 200 27.87 23.70 14.88
C ARG A 200 27.04 22.41 14.97
N GLN A 201 26.92 21.83 16.17
CA GLN A 201 26.08 20.66 16.39
C GLN A 201 24.60 20.95 16.06
N VAL A 202 24.08 22.13 16.44
CA VAL A 202 22.72 22.54 16.09
C VAL A 202 22.54 22.67 14.59
N GLU A 203 23.48 23.30 13.88
CA GLU A 203 23.42 23.43 12.41
C GLU A 203 23.48 22.06 11.70
N GLU A 204 24.27 21.13 12.22
CA GLU A 204 24.42 19.79 11.64
C GLU A 204 23.18 18.92 11.89
N LYS A 205 22.65 18.90 13.13
CA LYS A 205 21.67 17.91 13.59
C LYS A 205 20.26 18.44 13.84
N PHE A 206 20.12 19.74 14.13
CA PHE A 206 18.88 20.32 14.65
C PHE A 206 18.41 21.53 13.83
N ASP A 207 18.92 21.72 12.61
CA ASP A 207 18.40 22.70 11.66
C ASP A 207 16.96 22.36 11.26
N GLN A 208 16.05 23.32 11.43
CA GLN A 208 14.63 23.16 11.10
C GLN A 208 14.35 22.70 9.66
N GLU A 209 15.08 23.20 8.66
CA GLU A 209 14.86 22.84 7.25
C GLU A 209 15.27 21.38 6.99
N LYS A 210 16.37 20.93 7.60
CA LYS A 210 16.80 19.53 7.53
C LYS A 210 15.78 18.62 8.20
N ILE A 211 15.29 19.01 9.37
CA ILE A 211 14.26 18.26 10.11
C ILE A 211 12.95 18.18 9.32
N HIS A 212 12.50 19.28 8.72
CA HIS A 212 11.31 19.30 7.87
C HIS A 212 11.46 18.32 6.69
N THR A 213 12.62 18.34 6.03
CA THR A 213 12.93 17.41 4.93
C THR A 213 12.86 15.94 5.39
N GLN A 214 13.40 15.61 6.56
CA GLN A 214 13.31 14.26 7.12
C GLN A 214 11.87 13.83 7.39
N ILE A 215 11.03 14.73 7.93
CA ILE A 215 9.61 14.45 8.19
C ILE A 215 8.88 14.15 6.89
N VAL A 216 9.05 14.99 5.86
CA VAL A 216 8.42 14.79 4.55
C VAL A 216 8.87 13.48 3.91
N ASN A 217 10.14 13.10 4.05
CA ASN A 217 10.66 11.84 3.53
C ASN A 217 9.98 10.62 4.19
N VAL A 218 9.69 10.66 5.50
CA VAL A 218 8.92 9.60 6.17
C VAL A 218 7.52 9.48 5.58
N TYR A 219 6.83 10.59 5.35
CA TYR A 219 5.50 10.55 4.72
C TYR A 219 5.54 9.96 3.30
N ARG A 220 6.57 10.28 2.51
CA ARG A 220 6.74 9.67 1.17
C ARG A 220 7.01 8.17 1.25
N GLU A 221 7.91 7.76 2.14
CA GLU A 221 8.27 6.35 2.35
C GLU A 221 7.03 5.51 2.70
N VAL A 222 6.25 5.96 3.68
CA VAL A 222 5.00 5.30 4.09
C VAL A 222 3.97 5.29 2.95
N GLY A 223 3.90 6.34 2.15
CA GLY A 223 2.99 6.41 1.00
C GLY A 223 3.33 5.46 -0.15
N GLU A 224 4.59 5.02 -0.28
CA GLU A 224 5.04 4.13 -1.35
C GLU A 224 4.91 2.63 -1.00
N THR A 225 4.96 2.26 0.28
CA THR A 225 4.99 0.87 0.76
C THR A 225 3.61 0.28 1.08
N LEU A 226 2.57 0.72 0.37
CA LEU A 226 1.18 0.34 0.66
C LEU A 226 0.97 -1.18 0.57
N SER A 227 0.22 -1.73 1.52
CA SER A 227 -0.25 -3.12 1.47
C SER A 227 -1.71 -3.18 0.99
N ILE A 228 -1.95 -3.85 -0.14
CA ILE A 228 -3.23 -3.83 -0.86
C ILE A 228 -3.75 -5.26 -1.05
N LEU A 229 -5.03 -5.49 -0.77
CA LEU A 229 -5.71 -6.78 -0.96
C LEU A 229 -6.79 -6.70 -2.05
N PHE A 230 -6.63 -7.43 -3.14
CA PHE A 230 -7.71 -7.70 -4.08
C PHE A 230 -8.50 -8.94 -3.66
N VAL A 231 -9.82 -8.92 -3.85
CA VAL A 231 -10.69 -10.08 -3.60
C VAL A 231 -11.44 -10.46 -4.86
N LYS A 232 -11.10 -11.63 -5.42
CA LYS A 232 -11.77 -12.21 -6.59
C LYS A 232 -11.78 -13.73 -6.48
N LEU A 233 -12.92 -14.28 -6.02
CA LEU A 233 -13.06 -15.71 -5.73
C LEU A 233 -13.51 -16.51 -6.97
N THR A 234 -14.42 -15.96 -7.78
CA THR A 234 -15.04 -16.60 -8.97
C THR A 234 -15.56 -15.52 -9.95
N ALA A 235 -16.01 -15.84 -11.16
CA ALA A 235 -15.76 -17.04 -11.96
C ALA A 235 -14.46 -16.91 -12.75
N LEU A 236 -14.01 -18.01 -13.37
CA LEU A 236 -12.72 -18.08 -14.06
C LEU A 236 -12.54 -17.01 -15.14
N GLY A 237 -13.55 -16.82 -15.99
CA GLY A 237 -13.53 -15.78 -17.05
C GLY A 237 -13.42 -14.37 -16.47
N ASP A 238 -14.22 -14.03 -15.46
CA ASP A 238 -14.17 -12.73 -14.80
C ASP A 238 -12.86 -12.48 -14.04
N ALA A 239 -12.13 -13.53 -13.67
CA ALA A 239 -10.87 -13.41 -12.94
C ALA A 239 -9.78 -12.80 -13.84
N VAL A 240 -9.68 -13.23 -15.10
CA VAL A 240 -8.76 -12.63 -16.09
C VAL A 240 -9.05 -11.14 -16.26
N LEU A 241 -10.33 -10.75 -16.26
CA LEU A 241 -10.77 -9.36 -16.39
C LEU A 241 -10.32 -8.45 -15.23
N SER A 242 -9.81 -9.02 -14.13
CA SER A 242 -9.28 -8.25 -13.00
C SER A 242 -7.83 -7.84 -13.16
N ILE A 243 -7.09 -8.46 -14.07
CA ILE A 243 -5.65 -8.20 -14.28
C ILE A 243 -5.36 -6.75 -14.64
N PRO A 244 -6.11 -6.07 -15.53
CA PRO A 244 -5.91 -4.64 -15.79
C PRO A 244 -6.00 -3.77 -14.53
N SER A 245 -6.89 -4.13 -13.60
CA SER A 245 -7.06 -3.39 -12.35
C SER A 245 -5.86 -3.57 -11.41
N ILE A 246 -5.34 -4.80 -11.32
CA ILE A 246 -4.16 -5.12 -10.50
C ILE A 246 -2.91 -4.44 -11.09
N ARG A 247 -2.72 -4.53 -12.41
CA ARG A 247 -1.64 -3.86 -13.15
C ARG A 247 -1.64 -2.35 -12.93
N ALA A 248 -2.81 -1.71 -13.00
CA ALA A 248 -2.94 -0.27 -12.79
C ALA A 248 -2.49 0.16 -11.38
N ILE A 249 -2.82 -0.63 -10.35
CA ILE A 249 -2.37 -0.37 -8.98
C ILE A 249 -0.85 -0.54 -8.86
N LYS A 250 -0.29 -1.63 -9.37
CA LYS A 250 1.17 -1.86 -9.30
C LYS A 250 1.94 -0.78 -10.07
N LYS A 251 1.43 -0.28 -11.19
CA LYS A 251 2.03 0.84 -11.94
C LYS A 251 1.98 2.16 -11.16
N ARG A 252 0.88 2.43 -10.44
CA ARG A 252 0.74 3.66 -9.64
C ARG A 252 1.58 3.61 -8.35
N PHE A 253 1.69 2.43 -7.74
CA PHE A 253 2.44 2.20 -6.51
C PHE A 253 3.43 1.04 -6.72
N PRO A 254 4.60 1.27 -7.36
CA PRO A 254 5.54 0.20 -7.73
C PRO A 254 6.06 -0.62 -6.55
N LYS A 255 6.24 0.03 -5.39
CA LYS A 255 6.72 -0.59 -4.14
C LYS A 255 5.60 -1.17 -3.26
N SER A 256 4.34 -1.10 -3.71
CA SER A 256 3.23 -1.68 -2.96
C SER A 256 3.32 -3.20 -2.93
N ARG A 257 2.85 -3.79 -1.82
CA ARG A 257 2.63 -5.24 -1.69
C ARG A 257 1.19 -5.54 -2.05
N VAL A 258 0.99 -6.23 -3.17
CA VAL A 258 -0.32 -6.56 -3.72
C VAL A 258 -0.61 -8.03 -3.47
N TYR A 259 -1.63 -8.28 -2.66
CA TYR A 259 -2.14 -9.61 -2.37
C TYR A 259 -3.45 -9.85 -3.10
N LEU A 260 -3.68 -11.09 -3.55
CA LEU A 260 -4.95 -11.50 -4.14
C LEU A 260 -5.55 -12.68 -3.38
N LEU A 261 -6.77 -12.48 -2.88
CA LEU A 261 -7.61 -13.53 -2.31
C LEU A 261 -8.48 -14.15 -3.42
N THR A 262 -8.20 -15.41 -3.75
CA THR A 262 -8.87 -16.15 -4.82
C THR A 262 -9.19 -17.59 -4.41
N SER A 263 -9.95 -18.32 -5.21
CA SER A 263 -10.25 -19.74 -4.96
C SER A 263 -9.19 -20.67 -5.52
N ASP A 264 -9.15 -21.90 -5.02
CA ASP A 264 -8.32 -23.00 -5.52
C ASP A 264 -8.43 -23.19 -7.05
N LYS A 265 -9.64 -23.14 -7.58
CA LYS A 265 -9.90 -23.33 -9.02
C LYS A 265 -9.36 -22.19 -9.90
N VAL A 266 -9.27 -20.99 -9.35
CA VAL A 266 -8.92 -19.77 -10.10
C VAL A 266 -7.46 -19.38 -9.87
N ALA A 267 -6.85 -19.84 -8.77
CA ALA A 267 -5.48 -19.51 -8.39
C ALA A 267 -4.44 -19.79 -9.49
N VAL A 268 -4.64 -20.84 -10.30
CA VAL A 268 -3.74 -21.22 -11.41
C VAL A 268 -3.55 -20.08 -12.40
N ILE A 269 -4.58 -19.25 -12.65
CA ILE A 269 -4.51 -18.09 -13.56
C ILE A 269 -3.47 -17.05 -13.11
N PHE A 270 -3.22 -16.96 -11.80
CA PHE A 270 -2.46 -15.87 -11.20
C PHE A 270 -1.07 -16.26 -10.73
N LYS A 271 -0.67 -17.54 -10.83
CA LYS A 271 0.58 -18.06 -10.25
C LYS A 271 1.84 -17.30 -10.72
N ASN A 272 1.88 -16.92 -11.99
CA ASN A 272 2.99 -16.15 -12.60
C ASN A 272 2.65 -14.69 -12.91
N CYS A 273 1.64 -14.12 -12.24
CA CYS A 273 1.29 -12.72 -12.44
C CYS A 273 2.36 -11.81 -11.80
N PRO A 274 3.09 -10.98 -12.58
CA PRO A 274 4.17 -10.13 -12.07
C PRO A 274 3.66 -8.98 -11.19
N TYR A 275 2.35 -8.75 -11.14
CA TYR A 275 1.72 -7.67 -10.39
C TYR A 275 1.23 -8.10 -9.01
N ILE A 276 1.35 -9.38 -8.65
CA ILE A 276 0.86 -9.96 -7.40
C ILE A 276 2.04 -10.49 -6.60
N ASP A 277 2.23 -9.97 -5.39
CA ASP A 277 3.30 -10.38 -4.48
C ASP A 277 2.90 -11.58 -3.60
N GLY A 278 1.60 -11.88 -3.48
CA GLY A 278 1.15 -13.06 -2.75
C GLY A 278 -0.30 -13.47 -3.01
N LEU A 279 -0.51 -14.78 -3.10
CA LEU A 279 -1.82 -15.40 -3.31
C LEU A 279 -2.37 -16.02 -2.03
N LEU A 280 -3.60 -15.64 -1.68
CA LEU A 280 -4.37 -16.28 -0.61
C LEU A 280 -5.41 -17.19 -1.25
N ILE A 281 -5.15 -18.50 -1.21
CA ILE A 281 -6.03 -19.51 -1.82
C ILE A 281 -7.11 -19.92 -0.82
N TYR A 282 -8.35 -19.51 -1.07
CA TYR A 282 -9.49 -19.73 -0.22
C TYR A 282 -10.31 -20.97 -0.66
N PRO A 283 -10.49 -21.98 0.21
CA PRO A 283 -11.31 -23.14 -0.11
C PRO A 283 -12.81 -22.78 -0.12
N LEU A 284 -13.47 -23.01 -1.25
CA LEU A 284 -14.91 -22.72 -1.38
C LEU A 284 -15.82 -23.82 -0.81
N LYS A 285 -15.32 -25.07 -0.74
CA LYS A 285 -16.01 -26.18 -0.07
C LYS A 285 -16.02 -25.92 1.44
N PHE A 286 -17.19 -25.97 2.07
CA PHE A 286 -17.39 -25.58 3.48
C PHE A 286 -16.85 -24.17 3.82
N LYS A 287 -16.96 -23.23 2.87
CA LYS A 287 -16.39 -21.87 2.92
C LYS A 287 -16.45 -21.20 4.30
N TYR A 288 -17.62 -21.18 4.96
CA TYR A 288 -17.79 -20.45 6.21
C TYR A 288 -16.88 -20.95 7.36
N LEU A 289 -16.48 -22.23 7.37
CA LEU A 289 -15.60 -22.82 8.38
C LEU A 289 -14.20 -22.18 8.38
N TYR A 290 -13.74 -21.71 7.21
CA TYR A 290 -12.40 -21.18 7.04
C TYR A 290 -12.28 -19.67 7.34
N ILE A 291 -13.39 -19.00 7.63
CA ILE A 291 -13.40 -17.54 7.88
C ILE A 291 -12.42 -17.13 8.97
N PRO A 292 -12.43 -17.71 10.20
CA PRO A 292 -11.53 -17.27 11.27
C PRO A 292 -10.04 -17.40 10.89
N LYS A 293 -9.68 -18.51 10.24
CA LYS A 293 -8.32 -18.78 9.77
C LYS A 293 -7.86 -17.74 8.75
N PHE A 294 -8.70 -17.41 7.77
CA PHE A 294 -8.34 -16.43 6.74
C PHE A 294 -8.39 -15.00 7.24
N VAL A 295 -9.29 -14.65 8.16
CA VAL A 295 -9.26 -13.35 8.84
C VAL A 295 -7.94 -13.16 9.58
N ARG A 296 -7.45 -14.18 10.30
CA ARG A 296 -6.15 -14.12 10.97
C ARG A 296 -5.00 -13.95 9.98
N LYS A 297 -5.00 -14.71 8.88
CA LYS A 297 -3.99 -14.57 7.81
C LYS A 297 -3.99 -13.17 7.19
N ILE A 298 -5.16 -12.63 6.86
CA ILE A 298 -5.27 -11.29 6.28
C ILE A 298 -4.79 -10.23 7.29
N LYS A 299 -5.14 -10.36 8.58
CA LYS A 299 -4.64 -9.47 9.63
C LYS A 299 -3.11 -9.47 9.74
N GLN A 300 -2.48 -10.63 9.61
CA GLN A 300 -1.01 -10.74 9.64
C GLN A 300 -0.32 -10.02 8.47
N LEU A 301 -0.97 -9.97 7.30
CA LEU A 301 -0.47 -9.21 6.15
C LEU A 301 -0.71 -7.69 6.28
N ALA A 302 -1.52 -7.29 7.25
CA ALA A 302 -1.90 -5.90 7.54
C ALA A 302 -2.21 -5.04 6.30
N PRO A 303 -3.11 -5.47 5.39
CA PRO A 303 -3.49 -4.66 4.25
C PRO A 303 -4.25 -3.42 4.71
N GLU A 304 -3.87 -2.27 4.16
CA GLU A 304 -4.46 -0.97 4.44
C GLU A 304 -5.68 -0.72 3.55
N ILE A 305 -5.63 -1.26 2.32
CA ILE A 305 -6.64 -1.08 1.28
C ILE A 305 -7.12 -2.45 0.81
N SER A 306 -8.43 -2.60 0.60
CA SER A 306 -9.00 -3.74 -0.12
C SER A 306 -9.86 -3.33 -1.29
N PHE A 307 -9.74 -4.05 -2.41
CA PHE A 307 -10.64 -3.95 -3.57
C PHE A 307 -11.48 -5.22 -3.70
N ASP A 308 -12.79 -5.09 -3.45
CA ASP A 308 -13.74 -6.19 -3.62
C ASP A 308 -14.28 -6.25 -5.06
N LEU A 309 -13.62 -7.04 -5.90
CA LEU A 309 -14.03 -7.31 -7.29
C LEU A 309 -15.05 -8.46 -7.39
N GLN A 310 -15.30 -9.16 -6.28
CA GLN A 310 -16.27 -10.26 -6.20
C GLN A 310 -17.68 -9.75 -5.88
N ASN A 311 -17.74 -8.79 -4.95
CA ASN A 311 -18.95 -8.14 -4.49
C ASN A 311 -20.01 -9.12 -3.94
N ASN A 312 -19.60 -10.01 -3.02
CA ASN A 312 -20.50 -10.98 -2.38
C ASN A 312 -20.44 -10.91 -0.84
N LYS A 313 -21.32 -11.66 -0.15
CA LYS A 313 -21.35 -11.65 1.32
C LYS A 313 -20.03 -12.13 1.95
N LEU A 314 -19.40 -13.14 1.35
CA LEU A 314 -18.18 -13.75 1.89
C LEU A 314 -16.97 -12.81 1.80
N SER A 315 -16.78 -12.16 0.65
CA SER A 315 -15.70 -11.16 0.45
C SER A 315 -15.83 -10.00 1.43
N ARG A 316 -17.07 -9.53 1.67
CA ARG A 316 -17.38 -8.48 2.65
C ARG A 316 -17.09 -8.92 4.09
N ILE A 317 -17.51 -10.12 4.49
CA ILE A 317 -17.22 -10.67 5.83
C ILE A 317 -15.70 -10.76 6.04
N LEU A 318 -14.95 -11.33 5.09
CA LEU A 318 -13.50 -11.49 5.22
C LEU A 318 -12.79 -10.14 5.32
N THR A 319 -13.13 -9.17 4.48
CA THR A 319 -12.50 -7.84 4.51
C THR A 319 -12.89 -7.01 5.75
N PHE A 320 -14.13 -7.12 6.24
CA PHE A 320 -14.59 -6.43 7.44
C PHE A 320 -13.88 -6.91 8.69
N PHE A 321 -13.95 -8.22 8.97
CA PHE A 321 -13.40 -8.79 10.19
C PHE A 321 -11.88 -8.77 10.22
N SER A 322 -11.24 -8.57 9.06
CA SER A 322 -9.79 -8.36 8.97
C SER A 322 -9.33 -6.97 9.41
N GLY A 323 -10.25 -6.02 9.66
CA GLY A 323 -9.90 -4.69 10.17
C GLY A 323 -9.24 -3.76 9.15
N ILE A 324 -9.40 -4.04 7.85
CA ILE A 324 -8.81 -3.25 6.76
C ILE A 324 -9.42 -1.85 6.78
N TYR A 325 -8.59 -0.80 6.82
CA TYR A 325 -9.07 0.57 7.00
C TYR A 325 -9.87 1.08 5.79
N GLN A 326 -9.36 0.92 4.55
CA GLN A 326 -10.05 1.37 3.35
C GLN A 326 -10.59 0.19 2.54
N ARG A 327 -11.91 0.09 2.40
CA ARG A 327 -12.59 -1.02 1.73
C ARG A 327 -13.39 -0.50 0.55
N TYR A 328 -12.87 -0.70 -0.65
CA TYR A 328 -13.47 -0.32 -1.93
C TYR A 328 -14.36 -1.46 -2.44
N GLY A 329 -15.58 -1.11 -2.84
CA GLY A 329 -16.54 -2.07 -3.39
C GLY A 329 -17.79 -1.40 -3.93
N PHE A 330 -18.58 -2.15 -4.70
CA PHE A 330 -19.82 -1.65 -5.30
C PHE A 330 -21.01 -1.77 -4.35
N VAL A 331 -21.95 -0.84 -4.45
CA VAL A 331 -23.24 -0.86 -3.72
C VAL A 331 -24.20 -1.85 -4.41
N LYS A 332 -24.74 -2.80 -3.65
CA LYS A 332 -25.67 -3.86 -4.15
C LYS A 332 -26.76 -4.26 -3.12
N GLY A 333 -26.86 -3.57 -1.98
CA GLY A 333 -27.91 -3.69 -0.98
C GLY A 333 -27.56 -4.51 0.28
N LYS A 334 -26.83 -5.64 0.19
CA LYS A 334 -26.64 -6.55 1.35
C LYS A 334 -25.27 -6.43 2.02
N LEU A 335 -25.16 -5.95 3.26
CA LEU A 335 -23.87 -5.68 3.94
C LEU A 335 -23.08 -4.52 3.32
N ASP A 336 -23.75 -3.56 2.67
CA ASP A 336 -23.06 -2.41 2.07
C ASP A 336 -22.45 -1.48 3.13
N PHE A 337 -22.92 -1.50 4.38
CA PHE A 337 -22.33 -0.75 5.49
C PHE A 337 -20.87 -1.14 5.78
N VAL A 338 -20.48 -2.38 5.41
CA VAL A 338 -19.12 -2.87 5.55
C VAL A 338 -18.17 -2.15 4.59
N VAL A 339 -18.65 -1.72 3.41
CA VAL A 339 -17.84 -1.02 2.40
C VAL A 339 -17.86 0.48 2.71
N ASN A 340 -16.72 1.06 3.06
CA ASN A 340 -16.65 2.51 3.36
C ASN A 340 -16.30 3.36 2.14
N LYS A 341 -15.62 2.81 1.12
CA LYS A 341 -15.36 3.47 -0.16
C LYS A 341 -16.30 2.91 -1.25
N LYS A 342 -17.57 3.28 -1.12
CA LYS A 342 -18.67 2.81 -1.99
C LYS A 342 -18.59 3.37 -3.41
N VAL A 343 -18.86 2.54 -4.41
CA VAL A 343 -19.01 2.97 -5.82
C VAL A 343 -20.37 2.49 -6.34
N ASN A 344 -21.11 3.38 -7.00
CA ASN A 344 -22.37 3.05 -7.64
C ASN A 344 -22.10 2.62 -9.08
N LEU A 345 -22.72 1.51 -9.51
CA LEU A 345 -22.70 1.13 -10.91
C LEU A 345 -23.64 2.06 -11.70
N PRO A 346 -23.24 2.56 -12.87
CA PRO A 346 -24.11 3.38 -13.70
C PRO A 346 -25.29 2.56 -14.23
N LYS A 347 -26.36 3.27 -14.60
CA LYS A 347 -27.59 2.64 -15.14
C LYS A 347 -27.44 2.10 -16.56
N PHE A 348 -26.44 2.54 -17.31
CA PHE A 348 -26.15 2.08 -18.66
C PHE A 348 -25.18 0.88 -18.67
N PRO A 349 -25.24 0.00 -19.68
CA PRO A 349 -24.38 -1.18 -19.75
C PRO A 349 -22.92 -0.78 -19.98
N LEU A 350 -22.06 -1.09 -19.01
CA LEU A 350 -20.61 -0.99 -19.13
C LEU A 350 -19.96 -2.36 -19.34
N PRO A 351 -18.88 -2.46 -20.14
CA PRO A 351 -18.05 -3.66 -20.20
C PRO A 351 -17.53 -4.07 -18.81
N PRO A 352 -17.33 -5.37 -18.53
CA PRO A 352 -16.96 -5.84 -17.19
C PRO A 352 -15.62 -5.29 -16.69
N VAL A 353 -14.63 -5.10 -17.58
CA VAL A 353 -13.34 -4.47 -17.23
C VAL A 353 -13.57 -3.03 -16.78
N ASP A 354 -14.35 -2.26 -17.54
CA ASP A 354 -14.67 -0.87 -17.21
C ASP A 354 -15.42 -0.74 -15.90
N GLN A 355 -16.34 -1.67 -15.60
CA GLN A 355 -17.01 -1.70 -14.31
C GLN A 355 -15.98 -1.81 -13.18
N GLN A 356 -15.03 -2.74 -13.26
CA GLN A 356 -14.01 -2.93 -12.23
C GLN A 356 -13.09 -1.71 -12.07
N LEU A 357 -12.73 -1.06 -13.18
CA LEU A 357 -11.91 0.16 -13.18
C LEU A 357 -12.58 1.36 -12.47
N LEU A 358 -13.92 1.37 -12.32
CA LEU A 358 -14.61 2.40 -11.53
C LEU A 358 -14.21 2.40 -10.05
N LEU A 359 -13.76 1.27 -9.50
CA LEU A 359 -13.23 1.24 -8.13
C LEU A 359 -11.93 2.01 -8.03
N LEU A 360 -11.08 1.91 -9.06
CA LEU A 360 -9.79 2.58 -9.13
C LEU A 360 -9.93 4.08 -9.42
N SER A 361 -10.95 4.48 -10.18
CA SER A 361 -11.19 5.90 -10.47
C SER A 361 -11.44 6.73 -9.21
N LYS A 362 -11.98 6.11 -8.15
CA LYS A 362 -12.15 6.72 -6.83
C LYS A 362 -10.84 6.98 -6.08
N MET A 363 -9.74 6.35 -6.50
CA MET A 363 -8.37 6.65 -6.06
C MET A 363 -7.63 7.62 -7.01
N GLY A 364 -8.33 8.21 -7.98
CA GLY A 364 -7.73 9.11 -8.96
C GLY A 364 -7.00 8.39 -10.10
N ILE A 365 -7.09 7.06 -10.19
CA ILE A 365 -6.48 6.29 -11.28
C ILE A 365 -7.42 6.30 -12.48
N ARG A 366 -7.01 6.97 -13.55
CA ARG A 366 -7.76 7.12 -14.81
C ARG A 366 -6.90 6.64 -15.99
N ASN A 367 -7.53 6.42 -17.15
CA ASN A 367 -6.86 6.03 -18.41
C ASN A 367 -6.00 4.75 -18.27
N VAL A 368 -6.63 3.69 -17.79
CA VAL A 368 -5.97 2.39 -17.60
C VAL A 368 -5.96 1.62 -18.92
N ASN A 369 -4.80 1.09 -19.32
CA ASN A 369 -4.71 0.10 -20.41
C ASN A 369 -5.58 -1.12 -20.01
N LYS A 370 -6.46 -1.56 -20.91
CA LYS A 370 -7.46 -2.62 -20.66
C LYS A 370 -7.04 -4.01 -21.16
N ASP A 371 -5.87 -4.13 -21.77
CA ASP A 371 -5.38 -5.36 -22.39
C ASP A 371 -5.30 -6.47 -21.35
N LEU A 372 -5.76 -7.66 -21.74
CA LEU A 372 -5.64 -8.85 -20.91
C LEU A 372 -4.26 -9.47 -21.09
N GLU A 373 -3.74 -10.05 -20.01
CA GLU A 373 -2.46 -10.75 -20.01
C GLU A 373 -2.60 -12.01 -19.17
N LEU A 374 -2.04 -13.11 -19.66
CA LEU A 374 -1.96 -14.37 -18.95
C LEU A 374 -0.58 -15.00 -19.16
N TRP A 375 -0.15 -15.74 -18.15
CA TRP A 375 1.15 -16.39 -18.12
C TRP A 375 0.93 -17.89 -17.98
N VAL A 376 1.62 -18.67 -18.81
CA VAL A 376 1.62 -20.13 -18.74
C VAL A 376 2.89 -20.58 -18.03
N GLU A 377 2.77 -21.55 -17.12
CA GLU A 377 3.92 -22.17 -16.47
C GLU A 377 4.77 -22.95 -17.48
N GLU A 378 6.09 -22.96 -17.30
CA GLU A 378 6.99 -23.76 -18.14
C GLU A 378 6.67 -25.26 -18.05
N GLU A 379 6.26 -25.74 -16.86
CA GLU A 379 5.82 -27.12 -16.66
C GLU A 379 4.56 -27.43 -17.48
N ASP A 380 3.58 -26.53 -17.51
CA ASP A 380 2.34 -26.72 -18.28
C ASP A 380 2.60 -26.64 -19.79
N LEU A 381 3.58 -25.83 -20.24
CA LEU A 381 4.03 -25.83 -21.64
C LEU A 381 4.66 -27.17 -22.04
N LYS A 382 5.50 -27.76 -21.17
CA LYS A 382 6.09 -29.08 -21.40
C LYS A 382 5.02 -30.17 -21.44
N ARG A 383 4.10 -30.17 -20.47
CA ARG A 383 2.95 -31.10 -20.45
C ARG A 383 2.08 -30.97 -21.70
N ALA A 384 1.87 -29.76 -22.21
CA ALA A 384 1.16 -29.54 -23.46
C ALA A 384 1.91 -30.11 -24.66
N GLU A 385 3.23 -29.97 -24.73
CA GLU A 385 4.05 -30.57 -25.79
C GLU A 385 4.04 -32.11 -25.73
N GLU A 386 4.19 -32.69 -24.54
CA GLU A 386 4.07 -34.15 -24.34
C GLU A 386 2.70 -34.66 -24.77
N PHE A 387 1.63 -33.95 -24.40
CA PHE A 387 0.28 -34.29 -24.81
C PHE A 387 0.14 -34.25 -26.34
N LEU A 388 0.63 -33.22 -27.01
CA LEU A 388 0.57 -33.10 -28.47
C LEU A 388 1.44 -34.14 -29.19
N ASN A 389 2.61 -34.47 -28.63
CA ASN A 389 3.49 -35.52 -29.15
C ASN A 389 2.84 -36.89 -29.10
N ALA A 390 2.05 -37.19 -28.06
CA ALA A 390 1.28 -38.44 -27.96
C ALA A 390 0.25 -38.60 -29.09
N TYR A 391 -0.20 -37.51 -29.71
CA TYR A 391 -1.05 -37.52 -30.91
C TYR A 391 -0.26 -37.36 -32.22
N TRP A 392 1.07 -37.44 -32.18
CA TRP A 392 1.96 -37.32 -33.33
C TRP A 392 1.76 -36.00 -34.11
N VAL A 393 1.64 -34.90 -33.38
CA VAL A 393 1.54 -33.56 -33.96
C VAL A 393 2.95 -33.03 -34.25
N SER A 394 3.22 -32.65 -35.50
CA SER A 394 4.50 -32.01 -35.85
C SER A 394 4.57 -30.57 -35.31
N ARG A 395 5.76 -30.12 -34.90
CA ARG A 395 5.99 -28.73 -34.42
C ARG A 395 5.62 -27.65 -35.44
N LYS A 396 5.64 -27.96 -36.74
CA LYS A 396 5.27 -27.01 -37.83
C LYS A 396 3.77 -27.02 -38.15
N GLN A 397 3.01 -27.97 -37.60
CA GLN A 397 1.59 -28.10 -37.91
C GLN A 397 0.78 -27.06 -37.15
N LYS A 398 -0.01 -26.25 -37.86
CA LYS A 398 -0.90 -25.26 -37.24
C LYS A 398 -2.10 -25.96 -36.60
N LEU A 399 -2.38 -25.61 -35.35
CA LEU A 399 -3.48 -26.16 -34.55
C LEU A 399 -4.66 -25.19 -34.51
N VAL A 400 -5.86 -25.70 -34.79
CA VAL A 400 -7.13 -24.96 -34.62
C VAL A 400 -7.82 -25.54 -33.39
N GLY A 401 -8.00 -24.72 -32.35
CA GLY A 401 -8.71 -25.13 -31.15
C GLY A 401 -10.21 -24.92 -31.31
N ILE A 402 -11.03 -25.90 -30.91
CA ILE A 402 -12.48 -25.74 -30.80
C ILE A 402 -12.95 -26.13 -29.39
N ASN A 403 -13.56 -25.18 -28.70
CA ASN A 403 -14.18 -25.42 -27.41
C ASN A 403 -15.66 -25.79 -27.61
N ILE A 404 -16.00 -27.04 -27.30
CA ILE A 404 -17.38 -27.55 -27.38
C ILE A 404 -18.13 -27.43 -26.06
N SER A 405 -17.48 -26.92 -25.00
CA SER A 405 -18.14 -26.81 -23.69
C SER A 405 -19.20 -25.73 -23.67
N CYS A 406 -20.34 -26.08 -23.05
CA CYS A 406 -21.32 -25.13 -22.54
C CYS A 406 -21.65 -25.54 -21.09
N SER A 407 -22.11 -24.61 -20.25
CA SER A 407 -22.66 -25.04 -18.96
C SER A 407 -23.92 -25.87 -19.21
N GLU A 408 -24.19 -26.95 -18.45
CA GLU A 408 -25.42 -27.74 -18.59
C GLU A 408 -26.71 -26.89 -18.53
N LYS A 409 -26.65 -25.78 -17.79
CA LYS A 409 -27.75 -24.80 -17.71
C LYS A 409 -27.92 -23.99 -18.99
N TRP A 410 -26.88 -23.84 -19.81
CA TRP A 410 -26.84 -22.98 -20.98
C TRP A 410 -26.69 -23.76 -22.29
N LYS A 411 -27.53 -24.79 -22.50
CA LYS A 411 -27.57 -25.54 -23.76
C LYS A 411 -27.82 -24.65 -24.98
N SER A 412 -28.50 -23.51 -24.80
CA SER A 412 -28.74 -22.53 -25.86
C SER A 412 -27.49 -21.86 -26.46
N LYS A 413 -26.34 -21.94 -25.78
CA LYS A 413 -25.04 -21.42 -26.28
C LYS A 413 -24.28 -22.44 -27.11
N GLN A 414 -24.71 -23.70 -27.14
CA GLN A 414 -23.98 -24.76 -27.82
C GLN A 414 -24.10 -24.63 -29.34
N TRP A 415 -22.98 -24.72 -30.05
CA TRP A 415 -22.99 -24.83 -31.50
C TRP A 415 -23.35 -26.27 -31.90
N PRO A 416 -24.22 -26.50 -32.91
CA PRO A 416 -24.70 -27.84 -33.23
C PRO A 416 -23.57 -28.85 -33.51
N PRO A 417 -23.62 -30.06 -32.91
CA PRO A 417 -22.61 -31.11 -33.12
C PRO A 417 -22.36 -31.45 -34.59
N GLU A 418 -23.41 -31.46 -35.40
CA GLU A 418 -23.37 -31.80 -36.83
C GLU A 418 -22.53 -30.77 -37.59
N LYS A 419 -22.65 -29.49 -37.20
CA LYS A 419 -21.85 -28.39 -37.78
C LYS A 419 -20.40 -28.43 -37.32
N ILE A 420 -20.16 -28.80 -36.06
CA ILE A 420 -18.80 -29.01 -35.54
C ILE A 420 -18.08 -30.10 -36.35
N ILE A 421 -18.76 -31.22 -36.62
CA ILE A 421 -18.20 -32.33 -37.41
C ILE A 421 -17.85 -31.86 -38.83
N GLN A 422 -18.80 -31.21 -39.52
CA GLN A 422 -18.58 -30.67 -40.86
C GLN A 422 -17.41 -29.67 -40.91
N PHE A 423 -17.31 -28.80 -39.91
CA PHE A 423 -16.21 -27.85 -39.79
C PHE A 423 -14.85 -28.54 -39.64
N ILE A 424 -14.76 -29.54 -38.75
CA ILE A 424 -13.52 -30.29 -38.50
C ILE A 424 -13.03 -30.95 -39.79
N ASP A 425 -13.92 -31.61 -40.53
CA ASP A 425 -13.55 -32.31 -41.76
C ASP A 425 -13.15 -31.34 -42.89
N ARG A 426 -13.71 -30.12 -42.94
CA ARG A 426 -13.32 -29.09 -43.92
C ARG A 426 -11.95 -28.50 -43.61
N ILE A 427 -11.72 -28.09 -42.36
CA ILE A 427 -10.43 -27.55 -41.92
C ILE A 427 -9.29 -28.56 -42.08
N ALA A 428 -9.56 -29.84 -41.84
CA ALA A 428 -8.56 -30.89 -42.01
C ALA A 428 -8.04 -31.03 -43.45
N LYS A 429 -8.87 -30.73 -44.47
CA LYS A 429 -8.44 -30.73 -45.88
C LYS A 429 -7.37 -29.67 -46.17
N LEU A 430 -7.28 -28.64 -45.35
CA LEU A 430 -6.31 -27.55 -45.48
C LEU A 430 -4.99 -27.83 -44.73
N SER A 431 -4.71 -29.10 -44.40
CA SER A 431 -3.55 -29.53 -43.61
C SER A 431 -3.45 -28.94 -42.20
N LEU A 432 -4.55 -28.37 -41.69
CA LEU A 432 -4.71 -27.88 -40.33
C LEU A 432 -5.22 -28.99 -39.43
N ARG A 433 -4.76 -29.02 -38.18
CA ARG A 433 -5.19 -30.05 -37.23
C ARG A 433 -6.05 -29.46 -36.12
N VAL A 434 -7.17 -30.11 -35.85
CA VAL A 434 -8.15 -29.61 -34.87
C VAL A 434 -7.98 -30.29 -33.52
N ILE A 435 -7.99 -29.49 -32.45
CA ILE A 435 -8.04 -29.95 -31.06
C ILE A 435 -9.37 -29.55 -30.42
N ILE A 436 -10.03 -30.51 -29.78
CA ILE A 436 -11.33 -30.32 -29.14
C ILE A 436 -11.14 -30.18 -27.62
N PHE A 437 -11.61 -29.07 -27.09
CA PHE A 437 -11.63 -28.78 -25.65
C PHE A 437 -13.04 -28.89 -25.08
N GLY A 438 -13.14 -29.34 -23.82
CA GLY A 438 -14.41 -29.42 -23.13
C GLY A 438 -14.28 -29.97 -21.71
N THR A 439 -15.35 -29.81 -20.92
CA THR A 439 -15.43 -30.37 -19.57
C THR A 439 -15.73 -31.87 -19.60
N PRO A 440 -15.48 -32.63 -18.52
CA PRO A 440 -15.80 -34.06 -18.45
C PRO A 440 -17.26 -34.40 -18.79
N GLU A 441 -18.19 -33.51 -18.50
CA GLU A 441 -19.63 -33.63 -18.84
C GLU A 441 -19.87 -33.77 -20.36
N HIS A 442 -18.97 -33.26 -21.20
CA HIS A 442 -19.10 -33.29 -22.67
C HIS A 442 -18.36 -34.47 -23.30
N LEU A 443 -17.83 -35.40 -22.51
CA LEU A 443 -17.12 -36.57 -23.00
C LEU A 443 -17.98 -37.45 -23.94
N PRO A 444 -19.28 -37.71 -23.68
CA PRO A 444 -20.11 -38.48 -24.62
C PRO A 444 -20.23 -37.81 -25.99
N LEU A 445 -20.34 -36.48 -26.00
CA LEU A 445 -20.41 -35.69 -27.24
C LEU A 445 -19.09 -35.72 -28.01
N SER A 446 -17.95 -35.61 -27.30
CA SER A 446 -16.64 -35.65 -27.96
C SER A 446 -16.36 -37.02 -28.59
N ILE A 447 -16.78 -38.11 -27.95
CA ILE A 447 -16.69 -39.46 -28.51
C ILE A 447 -17.53 -39.59 -29.79
N LYS A 448 -18.75 -39.04 -29.80
CA LYS A 448 -19.60 -39.02 -31.01
C LYS A 448 -18.90 -38.27 -32.15
N ILE A 449 -18.37 -37.08 -31.88
CA ILE A 449 -17.65 -36.26 -32.88
C ILE A 449 -16.44 -37.03 -33.42
N VAL A 450 -15.59 -37.58 -32.56
CA VAL A 450 -14.37 -38.31 -32.98
C VAL A 450 -14.69 -39.56 -33.80
N LYS A 451 -15.78 -40.28 -33.48
CA LYS A 451 -16.20 -41.47 -34.24
C LYS A 451 -16.77 -41.12 -35.62
N THR A 452 -17.41 -39.96 -35.75
CA THR A 452 -18.07 -39.55 -37.01
C THR A 452 -17.15 -38.75 -37.93
N CYS A 453 -16.20 -37.97 -37.40
CA CYS A 453 -15.25 -37.20 -38.20
C CYS A 453 -14.27 -38.11 -38.95
N SER A 454 -14.10 -37.84 -40.25
CA SER A 454 -13.08 -38.51 -41.07
C SER A 454 -11.66 -38.07 -40.69
N ALA A 455 -11.51 -36.82 -40.25
CA ALA A 455 -10.22 -36.20 -39.94
C ALA A 455 -9.58 -36.60 -38.59
N LYS A 456 -10.29 -37.33 -37.72
CA LYS A 456 -9.84 -37.78 -36.38
C LYS A 456 -9.16 -36.66 -35.55
N PRO A 457 -9.95 -35.72 -35.00
CA PRO A 457 -9.42 -34.59 -34.23
C PRO A 457 -8.77 -35.04 -32.91
N ILE A 458 -7.89 -34.19 -32.36
CA ILE A 458 -7.26 -34.41 -31.06
C ILE A 458 -8.30 -34.19 -29.97
N ASN A 459 -8.57 -35.21 -29.15
CA ASN A 459 -9.58 -35.14 -28.10
C ASN A 459 -8.96 -34.83 -26.73
N ALA A 460 -9.06 -33.57 -26.32
CA ALA A 460 -8.62 -33.08 -25.00
C ALA A 460 -9.77 -32.95 -23.98
N VAL A 461 -11.00 -33.32 -24.36
CA VAL A 461 -12.19 -33.18 -23.51
C VAL A 461 -12.07 -34.03 -22.24
N GLY A 462 -12.18 -33.38 -21.08
CA GLY A 462 -12.08 -34.04 -19.77
C GLY A 462 -10.68 -34.57 -19.40
N LYS A 463 -9.66 -34.37 -20.24
CA LYS A 463 -8.27 -34.79 -20.00
C LYS A 463 -7.36 -33.64 -19.56
N THR A 464 -7.89 -32.42 -19.53
CA THR A 464 -7.13 -31.21 -19.20
C THR A 464 -7.52 -30.67 -17.83
N ASP A 465 -6.52 -30.40 -16.98
CA ASP A 465 -6.67 -29.42 -15.92
C ASP A 465 -6.51 -28.00 -16.49
N LEU A 466 -6.66 -26.98 -15.65
CA LEU A 466 -6.58 -25.59 -16.10
C LEU A 466 -5.17 -25.20 -16.58
N GLY A 467 -4.12 -25.76 -16.01
CA GLY A 467 -2.74 -25.50 -16.43
C GLY A 467 -2.47 -26.06 -17.82
N LEU A 468 -2.81 -27.34 -18.03
CA LEU A 468 -2.71 -28.00 -19.33
C LEU A 468 -3.61 -27.33 -20.39
N LEU A 469 -4.79 -26.85 -20.02
CA LEU A 469 -5.66 -26.08 -20.92
C LEU A 469 -4.98 -24.78 -21.39
N LEU A 470 -4.35 -24.03 -20.48
CA LEU A 470 -3.59 -22.82 -20.82
C LEU A 470 -2.43 -23.15 -21.76
N GLY A 471 -1.67 -24.21 -21.46
CA GLY A 471 -0.58 -24.69 -22.31
C GLY A 471 -1.04 -25.08 -23.72
N LEU A 472 -2.12 -25.85 -23.83
CA LEU A 472 -2.64 -26.26 -25.14
C LEU A 472 -3.23 -25.09 -25.94
N ILE A 473 -3.95 -24.16 -25.30
CA ILE A 473 -4.46 -22.96 -25.99
C ILE A 473 -3.31 -22.10 -26.50
N SER A 474 -2.21 -21.98 -25.75
CA SER A 474 -1.04 -21.19 -26.17
C SER A 474 -0.36 -21.73 -27.43
N LYS A 475 -0.55 -23.02 -27.76
CA LYS A 475 -0.05 -23.66 -28.98
C LYS A 475 -1.05 -23.62 -30.15
N CYS A 476 -2.28 -23.13 -29.93
CA CYS A 476 -3.27 -22.98 -30.99
C CYS A 476 -2.97 -21.72 -31.81
N ALA A 477 -3.13 -21.81 -33.14
CA ALA A 477 -3.05 -20.66 -34.03
C ALA A 477 -4.32 -19.81 -33.97
N VAL A 478 -5.46 -20.44 -33.69
CA VAL A 478 -6.75 -19.77 -33.45
C VAL A 478 -7.62 -20.66 -32.55
N LEU A 479 -8.41 -20.04 -31.66
CA LEU A 479 -9.39 -20.72 -30.83
C LEU A 479 -10.82 -20.33 -31.24
N ILE A 480 -11.69 -21.31 -31.43
CA ILE A 480 -13.12 -21.12 -31.68
C ILE A 480 -13.85 -21.51 -30.41
N THR A 481 -14.64 -20.59 -29.87
CA THR A 481 -15.33 -20.83 -28.60
C THR A 481 -16.64 -20.08 -28.51
N THR A 482 -17.54 -20.57 -27.67
CA THR A 482 -18.71 -19.81 -27.24
C THR A 482 -18.34 -18.88 -26.08
N ASP A 483 -19.26 -18.01 -25.67
CA ASP A 483 -19.17 -17.14 -24.49
C ASP A 483 -19.01 -17.96 -23.18
N SER A 484 -17.75 -18.27 -22.88
CA SER A 484 -17.27 -19.16 -21.81
C SER A 484 -15.84 -18.79 -21.40
N ALA A 485 -15.31 -19.40 -20.33
CA ALA A 485 -13.98 -19.03 -19.80
C ALA A 485 -12.81 -19.13 -20.82
N PRO A 486 -12.75 -20.13 -21.74
CA PRO A 486 -11.73 -20.18 -22.79
C PRO A 486 -11.64 -18.94 -23.69
N LEU A 487 -12.74 -18.19 -23.87
CA LEU A 487 -12.73 -16.92 -24.62
C LEU A 487 -11.81 -15.89 -23.96
N HIS A 488 -11.97 -15.69 -22.64
CA HIS A 488 -11.17 -14.74 -21.89
C HIS A 488 -9.72 -15.22 -21.73
N ILE A 489 -9.51 -16.55 -21.68
CA ILE A 489 -8.19 -17.15 -21.62
C ILE A 489 -7.41 -16.90 -22.91
N ALA A 490 -8.00 -17.18 -24.08
CA ALA A 490 -7.34 -16.93 -25.36
C ALA A 490 -7.01 -15.45 -25.56
N ALA A 491 -7.93 -14.56 -25.21
CA ALA A 491 -7.70 -13.11 -25.25
C ALA A 491 -6.53 -12.70 -24.33
N GLY A 492 -6.42 -13.28 -23.13
CA GLY A 492 -5.30 -13.00 -22.21
C GLY A 492 -3.96 -13.58 -22.66
N LEU A 493 -3.97 -14.74 -23.34
CA LEU A 493 -2.78 -15.35 -23.95
C LEU A 493 -2.40 -14.70 -25.29
N LYS A 494 -3.17 -13.72 -25.77
CA LYS A 494 -3.00 -13.07 -27.08
C LYS A 494 -3.04 -14.08 -28.24
N ILE A 495 -3.88 -15.10 -28.10
CA ILE A 495 -4.18 -16.06 -29.17
C ILE A 495 -5.43 -15.57 -29.90
N PRO A 496 -5.42 -15.48 -31.24
CA PRO A 496 -6.60 -15.10 -32.01
C PRO A 496 -7.80 -15.98 -31.64
N VAL A 497 -8.94 -15.36 -31.36
CA VAL A 497 -10.14 -16.07 -30.91
C VAL A 497 -11.36 -15.66 -31.73
N LEU A 498 -12.11 -16.66 -32.18
CA LEU A 498 -13.41 -16.48 -32.83
C LEU A 498 -14.52 -16.90 -31.87
N ALA A 499 -15.23 -15.91 -31.36
CA ALA A 499 -16.32 -16.07 -30.41
C ALA A 499 -17.67 -16.24 -31.11
N LEU A 500 -18.35 -17.36 -30.88
CA LEU A 500 -19.69 -17.64 -31.40
C LEU A 500 -20.74 -17.19 -30.38
N PHE A 501 -21.52 -16.17 -30.74
CA PHE A 501 -22.59 -15.62 -29.91
C PHE A 501 -23.97 -16.00 -30.44
N GLY A 502 -24.85 -16.36 -29.51
CA GLY A 502 -26.26 -16.65 -29.78
C GLY A 502 -27.19 -15.87 -28.86
N PRO A 503 -27.45 -16.38 -27.63
CA PRO A 503 -28.41 -15.77 -26.70
C PRO A 503 -27.85 -14.60 -25.87
N THR A 504 -26.53 -14.42 -25.83
CA THR A 504 -25.83 -13.38 -25.06
C THR A 504 -25.38 -12.23 -25.96
N ASP A 505 -25.25 -11.04 -25.37
CA ASP A 505 -24.83 -9.84 -26.10
C ASP A 505 -23.30 -9.72 -26.13
N PRO A 506 -22.65 -9.71 -27.31
CA PRO A 506 -21.20 -9.57 -27.41
C PRO A 506 -20.69 -8.27 -26.78
N ARG A 507 -21.46 -7.17 -26.81
CA ARG A 507 -21.03 -5.88 -26.21
C ARG A 507 -20.78 -5.94 -24.71
N ARG A 508 -21.32 -6.97 -24.03
CA ARG A 508 -21.18 -7.17 -22.59
C ARG A 508 -20.14 -8.23 -22.23
N HIS A 509 -19.92 -9.20 -23.10
CA HIS A 509 -19.16 -10.41 -22.78
C HIS A 509 -17.86 -10.54 -23.57
N LEU A 510 -17.67 -9.75 -24.62
CA LEU A 510 -16.43 -9.76 -25.37
C LEU A 510 -15.29 -9.17 -24.51
N PRO A 511 -14.17 -9.90 -24.34
CA PRO A 511 -12.99 -9.32 -23.70
C PRO A 511 -12.36 -8.24 -24.60
N PRO A 512 -11.66 -7.26 -24.01
CA PRO A 512 -10.81 -6.37 -24.79
C PRO A 512 -9.63 -7.14 -25.39
N GLY A 513 -9.30 -6.86 -26.65
CA GLY A 513 -8.16 -7.42 -27.38
C GLY A 513 -8.25 -7.14 -28.87
N GLU A 514 -7.10 -7.04 -29.55
CA GLU A 514 -7.04 -6.76 -31.00
C GLU A 514 -7.44 -7.99 -31.83
N ASP A 515 -7.02 -9.19 -31.42
CA ASP A 515 -7.29 -10.46 -32.13
C ASP A 515 -8.55 -11.19 -31.61
N VAL A 516 -9.57 -10.43 -31.19
CA VAL A 516 -10.84 -10.97 -30.67
C VAL A 516 -11.96 -10.73 -31.68
N TYR A 517 -12.30 -11.78 -32.41
CA TYR A 517 -13.34 -11.78 -33.44
C TYR A 517 -14.62 -12.41 -32.91
N PHE A 518 -15.76 -12.06 -33.50
CA PHE A 518 -17.03 -12.68 -33.12
C PHE A 518 -17.98 -12.84 -34.31
N ILE A 519 -18.83 -13.87 -34.24
CA ILE A 519 -19.98 -14.05 -35.13
C ILE A 519 -21.24 -14.00 -34.26
N TRP A 520 -22.18 -13.15 -34.62
CA TRP A 520 -23.46 -13.02 -33.92
C TRP A 520 -24.62 -12.84 -34.90
N LYS A 521 -25.52 -13.83 -34.94
CA LYS A 521 -26.76 -13.73 -35.72
C LYS A 521 -27.85 -13.08 -34.85
N ARG A 522 -28.12 -11.79 -35.10
CA ARG A 522 -29.20 -11.06 -34.43
C ARG A 522 -30.55 -11.56 -34.92
N LYS A 523 -31.30 -12.18 -34.01
CA LYS A 523 -32.74 -12.44 -34.16
C LYS A 523 -33.54 -11.40 -33.39
N THR A 524 -34.81 -11.21 -33.72
CA THR A 524 -35.75 -10.39 -32.94
C THR A 524 -35.80 -10.78 -31.45
N CYS A 525 -35.55 -12.05 -31.15
CA CYS A 525 -35.47 -12.55 -29.78
C CYS A 525 -34.07 -12.51 -29.15
N SER A 526 -33.01 -12.10 -29.85
CA SER A 526 -31.64 -12.08 -29.33
C SER A 526 -31.17 -10.63 -29.10
N PRO A 527 -30.60 -10.29 -27.94
CA PRO A 527 -30.18 -11.18 -26.84
C PRO A 527 -31.33 -11.52 -25.87
N CYS A 528 -31.57 -12.80 -25.59
CA CYS A 528 -32.63 -13.25 -24.66
C CYS A 528 -32.13 -13.68 -23.28
N TYR A 529 -30.84 -14.01 -23.13
CA TYR A 529 -30.27 -14.59 -21.90
C TYR A 529 -31.03 -15.82 -21.36
N LYS A 530 -31.70 -16.58 -22.24
CA LYS A 530 -32.43 -17.82 -21.86
C LYS A 530 -31.51 -19.03 -21.88
N TYR A 531 -31.61 -19.85 -20.84
CA TYR A 531 -30.88 -21.10 -20.61
C TYR A 531 -31.13 -22.18 -21.67
N GLN A 532 -32.38 -22.31 -22.12
CA GLN A 532 -32.83 -23.23 -23.16
C GLN A 532 -33.55 -22.48 -24.28
N CYS A 533 -33.38 -22.95 -25.51
CA CYS A 533 -34.08 -22.42 -26.68
C CYS A 533 -35.17 -23.40 -27.09
N HIS A 534 -36.42 -22.93 -27.18
CA HIS A 534 -37.57 -23.74 -27.61
C HIS A 534 -37.99 -23.43 -29.07
N LYS A 535 -37.17 -22.69 -29.82
CA LYS A 535 -37.45 -22.39 -31.23
C LYS A 535 -36.92 -23.51 -32.13
N LYS A 536 -37.66 -23.84 -33.20
CA LYS A 536 -37.26 -24.85 -34.21
C LYS A 536 -35.92 -24.57 -34.88
N LYS A 537 -35.56 -23.30 -35.06
CA LYS A 537 -34.24 -22.86 -35.56
C LYS A 537 -33.58 -21.94 -34.55
N SER A 538 -32.56 -22.42 -33.83
CA SER A 538 -31.87 -21.61 -32.83
C SER A 538 -30.99 -20.52 -33.47
N CYS A 539 -30.50 -19.55 -32.69
CA CYS A 539 -29.54 -18.55 -33.18
C CYS A 539 -28.17 -19.16 -33.47
N MET A 540 -27.75 -20.16 -32.66
CA MET A 540 -26.51 -20.91 -32.90
C MET A 540 -26.60 -21.78 -34.17
N GLU A 541 -27.79 -22.30 -34.51
CA GLU A 541 -28.03 -23.03 -35.75
C GLU A 541 -27.98 -22.15 -37.02
N GLU A 542 -28.12 -20.84 -36.92
CA GLU A 542 -27.98 -19.96 -38.09
C GLU A 542 -26.54 -19.61 -38.43
N ILE A 543 -25.61 -19.85 -37.51
CA ILE A 543 -24.18 -19.69 -37.75
C ILE A 543 -23.76 -20.81 -38.71
N GLY A 544 -23.43 -20.45 -39.96
CA GLY A 544 -23.02 -21.38 -41.02
C GLY A 544 -21.64 -21.97 -40.74
N VAL A 545 -21.35 -23.13 -41.34
CA VAL A 545 -20.00 -23.73 -41.24
C VAL A 545 -19.02 -22.97 -42.12
N GLU A 546 -19.48 -22.58 -43.31
CA GLU A 546 -18.76 -21.78 -44.30
C GLU A 546 -18.32 -20.43 -43.72
N GLU A 547 -19.24 -19.72 -43.06
CA GLU A 547 -18.95 -18.42 -42.42
C GLU A 547 -17.88 -18.54 -41.33
N VAL A 548 -17.89 -19.62 -40.56
CA VAL A 548 -16.88 -19.87 -39.52
C VAL A 548 -15.54 -20.24 -40.15
N GLU A 549 -15.54 -21.06 -41.20
CA GLU A 549 -14.34 -21.42 -41.96
C GLU A 549 -13.68 -20.21 -42.61
N GLU A 550 -14.42 -19.42 -43.38
CA GLU A 550 -13.92 -18.20 -44.03
C GLU A 550 -13.27 -17.26 -43.01
N LYS A 551 -13.94 -17.04 -41.86
CA LYS A 551 -13.41 -16.18 -40.82
C LYS A 551 -12.15 -16.74 -40.18
N VAL A 552 -12.07 -18.05 -39.97
CA VAL A 552 -10.88 -18.72 -39.46
C VAL A 552 -9.71 -18.57 -40.44
N LEU A 553 -9.94 -18.71 -41.74
CA LEU A 553 -8.90 -18.56 -42.75
C LEU A 553 -8.41 -17.11 -42.87
N GLU A 554 -9.32 -16.15 -42.78
CA GLU A 554 -8.99 -14.71 -42.71
C GLU A 554 -8.07 -14.42 -41.52
N ILE A 555 -8.42 -14.93 -40.33
CA ILE A 555 -7.62 -14.77 -39.10
C ILE A 555 -6.23 -15.40 -39.26
N LEU A 556 -6.16 -16.60 -39.86
CA LEU A 556 -4.90 -17.29 -40.10
C LEU A 556 -4.08 -16.70 -41.26
N LYS A 557 -4.60 -15.65 -41.93
CA LYS A 557 -4.05 -15.03 -43.15
C LYS A 557 -3.76 -16.05 -44.25
N PHE A 558 -4.54 -17.14 -44.30
CA PHE A 558 -4.42 -18.15 -45.35
C PHE A 558 -5.00 -17.56 -46.63
N HIS A 559 -4.15 -17.33 -47.63
CA HIS A 559 -4.62 -16.99 -48.97
C HIS A 559 -4.96 -18.31 -49.67
N THR A 560 -6.24 -18.52 -49.95
CA THR A 560 -6.67 -19.53 -50.92
C THR A 560 -6.16 -19.07 -52.29
N HIS A 561 -5.14 -19.75 -52.81
CA HIS A 561 -4.74 -19.62 -54.21
C HIS A 561 -5.73 -20.31 -55.12
#